data_AF-A0A1N6D3Z6-F1
#
_entry.id   AF-A0A1N6D3Z6-F1
#
_cell.length_a   1.000
_cell.length_b   1.000
_cell.length_c   1.000
_cell.angle_alpha   90.00
_cell.angle_beta   90.00
_cell.angle_gamma   90.00
#
_symmetry.space_group_name_H-M   'P 1'
#
loop_
_entity.id
_entity.type
_entity.pdbx_description
1 polymer ?
#
loop_
_entity_poly.entity_id
_entity_poly.type
_entity_poly.pdbx_seq_one_letter_code
_entity_poly.pdbx_strand_id
1 'polypeptide(L)'
;MDPVRIREAYTRMNDAEILTFLKEEGLKLSGDAFLILREELKKRNMGADQLAAIEHEIILRASINKERAADQLNNDLYADAIAFAFSQKEKGSRDYDIYVGLIEKGINEEYSNIIVNRLDEGAKNLIEDARTGIITGWVISILGVAAILVTIEIKYFSFLGIMLLLSGILTIIASSRKRSRYEKVLENIKLEEQNRKGQTTL
;
A
#
# COMPACT_ATOMS: atom_id res chain seq x y z
N MET A 1 21.52 8.75 -19.48
CA MET A 1 22.82 9.13 -20.07
C MET A 1 22.88 8.57 -21.48
N ASP A 2 23.51 9.27 -22.42
CA ASP A 2 23.66 8.80 -23.79
C ASP A 2 24.63 7.60 -23.85
N PRO A 3 24.21 6.41 -24.35
CA PRO A 3 25.04 5.21 -24.47
C PRO A 3 26.36 5.45 -25.22
N VAL A 4 26.36 6.36 -26.20
CA VAL A 4 27.54 6.68 -27.01
C VAL A 4 28.62 7.34 -26.15
N ARG A 5 28.23 8.28 -25.28
CA ARG A 5 29.16 9.00 -24.39
C ARG A 5 29.74 8.10 -23.31
N ILE A 6 28.96 7.16 -22.80
CA ILE A 6 29.42 6.18 -21.80
C ILE A 6 30.48 5.26 -22.41
N ARG A 7 30.24 4.76 -23.63
CA ARG A 7 31.19 3.90 -24.34
C ARG A 7 32.51 4.62 -24.59
N GLU A 8 32.47 5.86 -25.09
CA GLU A 8 33.67 6.66 -25.31
C GLU A 8 34.48 6.89 -24.02
N ALA A 9 33.82 7.09 -22.89
CA ALA A 9 34.48 7.27 -21.60
C ALA A 9 35.25 6.00 -21.19
N TYR A 10 34.65 4.82 -21.30
CA TYR A 10 35.32 3.56 -20.96
C TYR A 10 36.43 3.18 -21.94
N THR A 11 36.27 3.49 -23.23
CA THR A 11 37.32 3.24 -24.22
C THR A 11 38.58 4.07 -23.95
N ARG A 12 38.44 5.27 -23.38
CA ARG A 12 39.58 6.15 -23.06
C ARG A 12 40.30 5.80 -21.75
N MET A 13 39.67 5.03 -20.86
CA MET A 13 40.30 4.58 -19.62
C MET A 13 41.38 3.55 -19.91
N ASN A 14 42.49 3.63 -19.18
CA ASN A 14 43.49 2.58 -19.19
C ASN A 14 43.02 1.36 -18.38
N ASP A 15 43.74 0.25 -18.50
CA ASP A 15 43.32 -1.03 -17.94
C ASP A 15 43.28 -1.04 -16.40
N ALA A 16 44.12 -0.25 -15.74
CA ALA A 16 44.10 -0.12 -14.28
C ALA A 16 42.95 0.78 -13.80
N GLU A 17 42.64 1.84 -14.55
CA GLU A 17 41.55 2.77 -14.28
C GLU A 17 40.19 2.08 -14.42
N ILE A 18 39.97 1.32 -15.49
CA ILE A 18 38.68 0.65 -15.74
C ILE A 18 38.39 -0.45 -14.71
N LEU A 19 39.42 -1.15 -14.22
CA LEU A 19 39.28 -2.15 -13.16
C LEU A 19 39.03 -1.52 -11.79
N THR A 20 39.68 -0.38 -11.50
CA THR A 20 39.41 0.40 -10.29
C THR A 20 37.98 0.94 -10.30
N PHE A 21 37.55 1.50 -11.45
CA PHE A 21 36.18 1.97 -11.65
C PHE A 21 35.15 0.85 -11.47
N LEU A 22 35.42 -0.33 -12.04
CA LEU A 22 34.57 -1.52 -11.83
C LEU A 22 34.42 -1.85 -10.34
N LYS A 23 35.51 -1.80 -9.56
CA LYS A 23 35.47 -2.11 -8.11
C LYS A 23 34.75 -1.05 -7.28
N GLU A 24 34.95 0.22 -7.58
CA GLU A 24 34.44 1.33 -6.75
C GLU A 24 33.03 1.76 -7.13
N GLU A 25 32.74 1.77 -8.43
CA GLU A 25 31.51 2.35 -9.01
C GLU A 25 30.65 1.30 -9.74
N GLY A 26 31.14 0.08 -9.98
CA GLY A 26 30.45 -0.95 -10.76
C GLY A 26 29.04 -1.28 -10.25
N LEU A 27 28.84 -1.29 -8.92
CA LEU A 27 27.54 -1.54 -8.28
C LEU A 27 26.57 -0.36 -8.33
N LYS A 28 27.05 0.84 -8.68
CA LYS A 28 26.24 2.06 -8.79
C LYS A 28 25.79 2.33 -10.22
N LEU A 29 26.30 1.56 -11.20
CA LEU A 29 25.95 1.71 -12.60
C LEU A 29 24.50 1.28 -12.86
N SER A 30 23.82 2.05 -13.72
CA SER A 30 22.57 1.59 -14.35
C SER A 30 22.83 0.35 -15.21
N GLY A 31 21.84 -0.52 -15.38
CA GLY A 31 21.96 -1.75 -16.17
C GLY A 31 22.59 -1.57 -17.56
N ASP A 32 22.18 -0.53 -18.30
CA ASP A 32 22.73 -0.24 -19.64
C ASP A 32 24.20 0.18 -19.59
N ALA A 33 24.58 1.02 -18.62
CA ALA A 33 25.97 1.44 -18.43
C ALA A 33 26.88 0.28 -17.99
N PHE A 34 26.35 -0.68 -17.22
CA PHE A 34 27.05 -1.90 -16.83
C PHE A 34 27.26 -2.84 -18.03
N LEU A 35 26.26 -2.99 -18.91
CA LEU A 35 26.39 -3.80 -20.14
C LEU A 35 27.48 -3.26 -21.06
N ILE A 36 27.58 -1.94 -21.22
CA ILE A 36 28.63 -1.28 -22.03
C ILE A 36 30.01 -1.49 -21.38
N LEU A 37 30.12 -1.38 -20.06
CA LEU A 37 31.37 -1.66 -19.33
C LEU A 37 31.81 -3.12 -19.50
N ARG A 38 30.85 -4.06 -19.43
CA ARG A 38 31.07 -5.49 -19.62
C ARG A 38 31.60 -5.80 -21.02
N GLU A 39 31.02 -5.19 -22.05
CA GLU A 39 31.49 -5.33 -23.44
C GLU A 39 32.95 -4.87 -23.58
N GLU A 40 33.30 -3.74 -22.97
CA GLU A 40 34.65 -3.19 -23.05
C GLU A 40 35.68 -4.03 -22.27
N LEU A 41 35.35 -4.52 -21.08
CA LEU A 41 36.20 -5.43 -20.31
C LEU A 41 36.41 -6.78 -21.02
N LYS A 42 35.35 -7.31 -21.65
CA LYS A 42 35.43 -8.54 -22.45
C LYS A 42 36.30 -8.34 -23.70
N LYS A 43 36.19 -7.19 -24.38
CA LYS A 43 37.02 -6.84 -25.54
C LYS A 43 38.51 -6.81 -25.19
N ARG A 44 38.85 -6.40 -23.96
CA ARG A 44 40.23 -6.35 -23.45
C ARG A 44 40.67 -7.63 -22.74
N ASN A 45 39.77 -8.61 -22.60
CA ASN A 45 40.01 -9.90 -21.96
C ASN A 45 40.45 -9.78 -20.47
N MET A 46 39.80 -8.88 -19.72
CA MET A 46 40.15 -8.54 -18.33
C MET A 46 38.98 -8.65 -17.36
N GLY A 47 39.31 -8.76 -16.07
CA GLY A 47 38.37 -8.53 -14.97
C GLY A 47 37.26 -9.59 -14.82
N ALA A 48 37.41 -10.77 -15.42
CA ALA A 48 36.37 -11.80 -15.46
C ALA A 48 35.83 -12.18 -14.06
N ASP A 49 36.73 -12.35 -13.09
CA ASP A 49 36.36 -12.73 -11.72
C ASP A 49 35.63 -11.60 -10.97
N GLN A 50 36.05 -10.35 -11.20
CA GLN A 50 35.48 -9.16 -10.55
C GLN A 50 34.13 -8.79 -11.17
N LEU A 51 34.02 -8.98 -12.48
CA LEU A 51 32.80 -8.78 -13.25
C LEU A 51 31.73 -9.78 -12.85
N ALA A 52 32.08 -11.06 -12.65
CA ALA A 52 31.14 -12.09 -12.22
C ALA A 52 30.54 -11.79 -10.83
N ALA A 53 31.36 -11.30 -9.89
CA ALA A 53 30.90 -10.93 -8.55
C ALA A 53 29.88 -9.76 -8.59
N ILE A 54 30.15 -8.75 -9.40
CA ILE A 54 29.29 -7.57 -9.55
C ILE A 54 28.04 -7.87 -10.37
N GLU A 55 28.16 -8.69 -11.43
CA GLU A 55 27.04 -9.12 -12.27
C GLU A 55 26.01 -9.89 -11.43
N HIS A 56 26.46 -10.77 -10.53
CA HIS A 56 25.58 -11.48 -9.61
C HIS A 56 24.80 -10.51 -8.71
N GLU A 57 25.46 -9.52 -8.13
CA GLU A 57 24.83 -8.55 -7.23
C GLU A 57 23.88 -7.58 -7.96
N ILE A 58 24.21 -7.16 -9.18
CA ILE A 58 23.35 -6.32 -10.03
C ILE A 58 22.09 -7.09 -10.45
N ILE A 59 22.22 -8.37 -10.83
CA ILE A 59 21.08 -9.23 -11.14
C ILE A 59 20.18 -9.39 -9.91
N LEU A 60 20.77 -9.62 -8.73
CA LEU A 60 20.03 -9.75 -7.47
C LEU A 60 19.28 -8.46 -7.12
N ARG A 61 19.90 -7.29 -7.30
CA ARG A 61 19.26 -5.98 -7.08
C ARG A 61 18.14 -5.72 -8.07
N ALA A 62 18.33 -6.09 -9.33
CA ALA A 62 17.32 -5.95 -10.37
C ALA A 62 16.12 -6.88 -10.12
N SER A 63 16.34 -8.10 -9.61
CA SER A 63 15.25 -9.00 -9.20
C SER A 63 14.51 -8.48 -7.97
N ILE A 64 15.24 -8.04 -6.92
CA ILE A 64 14.64 -7.49 -5.69
C ILE A 64 13.83 -6.21 -5.98
N ASN A 65 14.31 -5.33 -6.87
CA ASN A 65 13.59 -4.11 -7.21
C ASN A 65 12.35 -4.37 -8.09
N LYS A 66 12.39 -5.39 -8.96
CA LYS A 66 11.19 -5.84 -9.70
C LYS A 66 10.15 -6.45 -8.77
N GLU A 67 10.60 -7.25 -7.80
CA GLU A 67 9.74 -7.88 -6.81
C GLU A 67 9.08 -6.82 -5.91
N ARG A 68 9.85 -5.86 -5.39
CA ARG A 68 9.29 -4.72 -4.62
C ARG A 68 8.32 -3.85 -5.41
N ALA A 69 8.60 -3.59 -6.69
CA ALA A 69 7.69 -2.81 -7.54
C ALA A 69 6.40 -3.59 -7.86
N ALA A 70 6.50 -4.91 -8.07
CA ALA A 70 5.35 -5.78 -8.26
C ALA A 70 4.53 -5.92 -6.96
N ASP A 71 5.17 -6.04 -5.81
CA ASP A 71 4.52 -6.12 -4.50
C ASP A 71 3.80 -4.82 -4.12
N GLN A 72 4.40 -3.66 -4.42
CA GLN A 72 3.74 -2.36 -4.22
C GLN A 72 2.55 -2.18 -5.15
N LEU A 73 2.71 -2.54 -6.45
CA LEU A 73 1.62 -2.49 -7.42
C LEU A 73 0.46 -3.42 -7.02
N ASN A 74 0.77 -4.61 -6.50
CA ASN A 74 -0.21 -5.57 -6.00
C ASN A 74 -0.92 -5.08 -4.74
N ASN A 75 -0.22 -4.40 -3.82
CA ASN A 75 -0.83 -3.88 -2.60
C ASN A 75 -1.80 -2.72 -2.85
N ASP A 76 -1.44 -1.77 -3.72
CA ASP A 76 -2.32 -0.65 -4.07
C ASP A 76 -3.55 -1.13 -4.84
N LEU A 77 -3.34 -2.03 -5.81
CA LEU A 77 -4.42 -2.66 -6.57
C LEU A 77 -5.36 -3.46 -5.65
N TYR A 78 -4.81 -4.14 -4.65
CA TYR A 78 -5.59 -4.91 -3.68
C TYR A 78 -6.38 -4.01 -2.72
N ALA A 79 -5.80 -2.91 -2.25
CA ALA A 79 -6.50 -1.92 -1.42
C ALA A 79 -7.69 -1.30 -2.17
N ASP A 80 -7.48 -0.92 -3.44
CA ASP A 80 -8.53 -0.39 -4.30
C ASP A 80 -9.62 -1.42 -4.61
N ALA A 81 -9.24 -2.69 -4.79
CA ALA A 81 -10.17 -3.79 -4.98
C ALA A 81 -11.08 -4.00 -3.75
N ILE A 82 -10.50 -3.97 -2.55
CA ILE A 82 -11.26 -4.04 -1.29
C ILE A 82 -12.20 -2.85 -1.18
N ALA A 83 -11.70 -1.63 -1.41
CA ALA A 83 -12.52 -0.42 -1.32
C ALA A 83 -13.69 -0.45 -2.31
N PHE A 84 -13.46 -0.94 -3.53
CA PHE A 84 -14.51 -1.17 -4.51
C PHE A 84 -15.55 -2.18 -4.01
N ALA A 85 -15.11 -3.34 -3.52
CA ALA A 85 -16.00 -4.39 -3.05
C ALA A 85 -16.90 -3.91 -1.90
N PHE A 86 -16.34 -3.21 -0.90
CA PHE A 86 -17.13 -2.59 0.17
C PHE A 86 -18.11 -1.53 -0.34
N SER A 87 -17.68 -0.68 -1.28
CA SER A 87 -18.53 0.38 -1.86
C SER A 87 -19.71 -0.20 -2.65
N GLN A 88 -19.49 -1.27 -3.42
CA GLN A 88 -20.56 -1.94 -4.14
C GLN A 88 -21.49 -2.69 -3.19
N LYS A 89 -20.94 -3.35 -2.17
CA LYS A 89 -21.76 -4.04 -1.18
C LYS A 89 -22.59 -3.08 -0.35
N GLU A 90 -22.08 -1.88 -0.03
CA GLU A 90 -22.82 -0.80 0.61
C GLU A 90 -24.04 -0.36 -0.22
N LYS A 91 -23.94 -0.39 -1.55
CA LYS A 91 -25.03 -0.08 -2.48
C LYS A 91 -26.01 -1.24 -2.69
N GLY A 92 -25.75 -2.41 -2.12
CA GLY A 92 -26.59 -3.60 -2.25
C GLY A 92 -26.32 -4.44 -3.49
N SER A 93 -25.16 -4.29 -4.14
CA SER A 93 -24.74 -5.18 -5.22
C SER A 93 -24.59 -6.63 -4.71
N ARG A 94 -24.92 -7.60 -5.57
CA ARG A 94 -24.78 -9.02 -5.24
C ARG A 94 -23.32 -9.44 -5.26
N ASP A 95 -23.00 -10.52 -4.55
CA ASP A 95 -21.63 -11.07 -4.52
C ASP A 95 -21.10 -11.37 -5.92
N TYR A 96 -21.95 -11.90 -6.80
CA TYR A 96 -21.60 -12.20 -8.19
C TYR A 96 -21.22 -10.94 -8.98
N ASP A 97 -21.99 -9.86 -8.84
CA ASP A 97 -21.73 -8.60 -9.55
C ASP A 97 -20.41 -7.97 -9.08
N ILE A 98 -20.13 -8.09 -7.78
CA ILE A 98 -18.88 -7.61 -7.19
C ILE A 98 -17.70 -8.44 -7.71
N TYR A 99 -17.84 -9.78 -7.74
CA TYR A 99 -16.82 -10.68 -8.27
C TYR A 99 -16.47 -10.37 -9.73
N VAL A 100 -17.48 -10.22 -10.59
CA VAL A 100 -17.28 -9.86 -12.01
C VAL A 100 -16.61 -8.49 -12.12
N GLY A 101 -17.05 -7.49 -11.35
CA GLY A 101 -16.46 -6.16 -11.35
C GLY A 101 -15.01 -6.11 -10.86
N LEU A 102 -14.59 -7.04 -10.00
CA LEU A 102 -13.19 -7.18 -9.57
C LEU A 102 -12.31 -7.76 -10.70
N ILE A 103 -12.81 -8.75 -11.44
CA ILE A 103 -12.11 -9.32 -12.60
C ILE A 103 -11.95 -8.26 -13.70
N GLU A 104 -12.99 -7.48 -13.97
CA GLU A 104 -12.93 -6.36 -14.93
C GLU A 104 -11.89 -5.30 -14.54
N LYS A 105 -11.56 -5.19 -13.25
CA LYS A 105 -10.50 -4.32 -12.72
C LYS A 105 -9.10 -4.93 -12.78
N GLY A 106 -8.95 -6.13 -13.35
CA GLY A 106 -7.68 -6.83 -13.48
C GLY A 106 -7.25 -7.60 -12.24
N ILE A 107 -8.16 -7.80 -11.27
CA ILE A 107 -7.91 -8.71 -10.15
C ILE A 107 -8.09 -10.14 -10.64
N ASN A 108 -7.17 -11.04 -10.28
CA ASN A 108 -7.33 -12.44 -10.66
C ASN A 108 -8.58 -13.06 -9.99
N GLU A 109 -9.06 -14.17 -10.54
CA GLU A 109 -10.27 -14.83 -10.06
C GLU A 109 -10.16 -15.32 -8.61
N GLU A 110 -8.99 -15.85 -8.23
CA GLU A 110 -8.74 -16.38 -6.89
C GLU A 110 -8.82 -15.28 -5.81
N TYR A 111 -8.12 -14.16 -6.00
CA TYR A 111 -8.18 -13.02 -5.09
C TYR A 111 -9.55 -12.36 -5.11
N SER A 112 -10.22 -12.28 -6.26
CA SER A 112 -11.58 -11.76 -6.34
C SER A 112 -12.55 -12.56 -5.47
N ASN A 113 -12.46 -13.90 -5.51
CA ASN A 113 -13.26 -14.78 -4.67
C ASN A 113 -12.92 -14.61 -3.18
N ILE A 114 -11.63 -14.51 -2.82
CA ILE A 114 -11.19 -14.28 -1.44
C ILE A 114 -11.75 -12.95 -0.90
N ILE A 115 -11.69 -11.87 -1.70
CA ILE A 115 -12.18 -10.54 -1.31
C ILE A 115 -13.67 -10.60 -1.00
N VAL A 116 -14.47 -11.17 -1.90
CA VAL A 116 -15.93 -11.27 -1.73
C VAL A 116 -16.30 -12.09 -0.49
N ASN A 117 -15.66 -13.24 -0.27
CA ASN A 117 -15.94 -14.09 0.89
C ASN A 117 -15.53 -13.47 2.23
N ARG A 118 -14.55 -12.55 2.23
CA ARG A 118 -14.07 -11.87 3.44
C ARG A 118 -14.80 -10.57 3.75
N LEU A 119 -15.78 -10.14 2.93
CA LEU A 119 -16.51 -8.89 3.16
C LEU A 119 -17.25 -8.87 4.50
N ASP A 120 -17.82 -10.00 4.95
CA ASP A 120 -18.54 -10.09 6.23
C ASP A 120 -17.58 -9.89 7.43
N GLU A 121 -16.50 -10.68 7.49
CA GLU A 121 -15.50 -10.57 8.55
C GLU A 121 -14.79 -9.21 8.52
N GLY A 122 -14.46 -8.73 7.31
CA GLY A 122 -13.88 -7.40 7.13
C GLY A 122 -14.80 -6.28 7.61
N ALA A 123 -16.11 -6.34 7.31
CA ALA A 123 -17.06 -5.35 7.79
C ALA A 123 -17.17 -5.35 9.32
N LYS A 124 -17.19 -6.54 9.95
CA LYS A 124 -17.20 -6.68 11.42
C LYS A 124 -15.98 -6.04 12.07
N ASN A 125 -14.79 -6.34 11.55
CA ASN A 125 -13.54 -5.75 12.06
C ASN A 125 -13.54 -4.23 11.92
N LEU A 126 -13.99 -3.70 10.77
CA LEU A 126 -14.07 -2.26 10.55
C LEU A 126 -15.12 -1.55 11.40
N ILE A 127 -16.20 -2.24 11.79
CA ILE A 127 -17.17 -1.74 12.78
C ILE A 127 -16.53 -1.67 14.17
N GLU A 128 -15.74 -2.68 14.54
CA GLU A 128 -15.02 -2.69 15.81
C GLU A 128 -13.96 -1.59 15.88
N ASP A 129 -13.20 -1.39 14.81
CA ASP A 129 -12.26 -0.27 14.68
C ASP A 129 -12.97 1.08 14.80
N ALA A 130 -14.12 1.23 14.14
CA ALA A 130 -14.93 2.44 14.25
C ALA A 130 -15.49 2.63 15.66
N ARG A 131 -15.85 1.55 16.36
CA ARG A 131 -16.28 1.60 17.77
C ARG A 131 -15.13 2.06 18.67
N THR A 132 -13.93 1.52 18.46
CA THR A 132 -12.71 1.96 19.15
C THR A 132 -12.46 3.45 18.92
N GLY A 133 -12.58 3.92 17.68
CA GLY A 133 -12.46 5.35 17.35
C GLY A 133 -13.48 6.24 18.06
N ILE A 134 -14.73 5.79 18.22
CA ILE A 134 -15.75 6.49 19.02
C ILE A 134 -15.31 6.59 20.49
N ILE A 135 -14.82 5.49 21.08
CA ILE A 135 -14.33 5.47 22.46
C ILE A 135 -13.15 6.44 22.63
N THR A 136 -12.17 6.39 21.73
CA THR A 136 -11.03 7.32 21.73
C THR A 136 -11.49 8.77 21.64
N GLY A 137 -12.46 9.08 20.78
CA GLY A 137 -13.03 10.41 20.67
C GLY A 137 -13.71 10.89 21.94
N TRP A 138 -14.41 10.01 22.66
CA TRP A 138 -14.97 10.32 23.98
C TRP A 138 -13.89 10.60 25.03
N VAL A 139 -12.84 9.77 25.08
CA VAL A 139 -11.70 9.96 25.99
C VAL A 139 -11.05 11.33 25.76
N ILE A 140 -10.77 11.67 24.50
CA ILE A 140 -10.20 12.97 24.12
C ILE A 140 -11.13 14.12 24.53
N SER A 141 -12.43 13.98 24.30
CA SER A 141 -13.42 15.01 24.66
C SER A 141 -13.46 15.24 26.17
N ILE A 142 -13.45 14.18 26.98
CA ILE A 142 -13.45 14.26 28.45
C ILE A 142 -12.17 14.95 28.95
N LEU A 143 -11.01 14.61 28.37
CA LEU A 143 -9.74 15.27 28.70
C LEU A 143 -9.76 16.75 28.33
N GLY A 144 -10.38 17.11 27.19
CA GLY A 144 -10.60 18.50 26.80
C GLY A 144 -11.43 19.27 27.83
N VAL A 145 -12.55 18.71 28.29
CA VAL A 145 -13.37 19.30 29.35
C VAL A 145 -12.56 19.46 30.64
N ALA A 146 -11.84 18.44 31.07
CA ALA A 146 -11.02 18.49 32.27
C ALA A 146 -9.94 19.58 32.18
N ALA A 147 -9.28 19.72 31.03
CA ALA A 147 -8.30 20.77 30.77
C ALA A 147 -8.92 22.17 30.84
N ILE A 148 -10.13 22.35 30.29
CA ILE A 148 -10.87 23.62 30.41
C ILE A 148 -11.12 23.94 31.89
N LEU A 149 -11.65 22.99 32.66
CA LEU A 149 -12.00 23.20 34.07
C LEU A 149 -10.79 23.58 34.93
N VAL A 150 -9.64 22.91 34.76
CA VAL A 150 -8.41 23.18 35.52
C VAL A 150 -7.80 24.53 35.17
N THR A 151 -8.08 25.05 33.97
CA THR A 151 -7.41 26.24 33.43
C THR A 151 -8.32 27.45 33.30
N ILE A 152 -9.48 27.44 33.96
CA ILE A 152 -10.47 28.53 33.94
C ILE A 152 -9.83 29.89 34.29
N GLU A 153 -8.84 29.92 35.19
CA GLU A 153 -8.17 31.16 35.61
C GLU A 153 -7.02 31.59 34.68
N ILE A 154 -6.59 30.73 33.75
CA ILE A 154 -5.46 30.97 32.84
C ILE A 154 -5.98 31.07 31.39
N LYS A 155 -6.37 32.29 30.97
CA LYS A 155 -7.01 32.60 29.67
C LYS A 155 -6.39 31.91 28.45
N TYR A 156 -5.07 31.77 28.37
CA TYR A 156 -4.39 31.17 27.20
C TYR A 156 -4.44 29.64 27.18
N PHE A 157 -4.62 28.98 28.32
CA PHE A 157 -4.62 27.52 28.41
C PHE A 157 -6.00 26.91 28.11
N SER A 158 -7.09 27.67 28.33
CA SER A 158 -8.45 27.23 28.00
C SER A 158 -8.64 26.95 26.50
N PHE A 159 -7.87 27.62 25.64
CA PHE A 159 -7.89 27.39 24.19
C PHE A 159 -7.45 25.96 23.82
N LEU A 160 -6.42 25.41 24.49
CA LEU A 160 -5.96 24.04 24.25
C LEU A 160 -7.04 23.02 24.63
N GLY A 161 -7.74 23.25 25.74
CA GLY A 161 -8.86 22.41 26.17
C GLY A 161 -10.02 22.41 25.18
N ILE A 162 -10.36 23.58 24.61
CA ILE A 162 -11.38 23.70 23.55
C ILE A 162 -10.95 22.97 22.28
N MET A 163 -9.67 23.09 21.87
CA MET A 163 -9.15 22.37 20.71
C MET A 163 -9.19 20.84 20.88
N LEU A 164 -8.88 20.34 22.08
CA LEU A 164 -9.02 18.92 22.42
C LEU A 164 -10.48 18.47 22.39
N LEU A 165 -11.40 19.27 22.93
CA LEU A 165 -12.83 18.96 22.87
C LEU A 165 -13.31 18.82 21.42
N LEU A 166 -12.96 19.78 20.56
CA LEU A 166 -13.36 19.77 19.15
C LEU A 166 -12.75 18.59 18.39
N SER A 167 -11.48 18.26 18.62
CA SER A 167 -10.84 17.11 17.97
C SER A 167 -11.47 15.77 18.40
N GLY A 168 -11.86 15.65 19.67
CA GLY A 168 -12.63 14.52 20.19
C GLY A 168 -13.98 14.38 19.49
N ILE A 169 -14.76 15.46 19.41
CA ILE A 169 -16.07 15.48 18.73
C ILE A 169 -15.93 15.11 17.24
N LEU A 170 -14.95 15.68 16.53
CA LEU A 170 -14.70 15.36 15.12
C LEU A 170 -14.37 13.88 14.93
N THR A 171 -13.56 13.30 15.83
CA THR A 171 -13.23 11.88 15.82
C THR A 171 -14.46 10.99 16.01
N ILE A 172 -15.36 11.36 16.94
CA ILE A 172 -16.64 10.65 17.16
C ILE A 172 -17.49 10.69 15.90
N ILE A 173 -17.65 11.86 15.27
CA ILE A 173 -18.48 12.02 14.07
C ILE A 173 -17.91 11.18 12.91
N ALA A 174 -16.61 11.28 12.64
CA ALA A 174 -15.96 10.54 11.57
C ALA A 174 -16.08 9.02 11.77
N SER A 175 -15.86 8.55 13.00
CA SER A 175 -15.94 7.13 13.34
C SER A 175 -17.37 6.61 13.30
N SER A 176 -18.36 7.40 13.75
CA SER A 176 -19.78 7.04 13.68
C SER A 176 -20.27 6.92 12.24
N ARG A 177 -19.83 7.81 11.34
CA ARG A 177 -20.13 7.70 9.90
C ARG A 177 -19.54 6.43 9.31
N LYS A 178 -18.27 6.10 9.61
CA LYS A 178 -17.64 4.85 9.17
C LYS A 178 -18.42 3.64 9.65
N ARG A 179 -18.76 3.59 10.93
CA ARG A 179 -19.56 2.52 11.53
C ARG A 179 -20.88 2.30 10.78
N SER A 180 -21.64 3.37 10.55
CA SER A 180 -22.94 3.26 9.85
C SER A 180 -22.79 2.71 8.43
N ARG A 181 -21.74 3.07 7.70
CA ARG A 181 -21.48 2.52 6.35
C ARG A 181 -21.24 1.02 6.38
N TYR A 182 -20.43 0.53 7.32
CA TYR A 182 -20.12 -0.89 7.43
C TYR A 182 -21.27 -1.72 8.02
N GLU A 183 -22.11 -1.13 8.88
CA GLU A 183 -23.35 -1.75 9.33
C GLU A 183 -24.31 -2.01 8.15
N LYS A 184 -24.40 -1.08 7.19
CA LYS A 184 -25.18 -1.29 5.95
C LYS A 184 -24.62 -2.41 5.09
N VAL A 185 -23.29 -2.53 4.99
CA VAL A 185 -22.64 -3.64 4.27
C VAL A 185 -23.07 -4.98 4.88
N LEU A 186 -23.02 -5.11 6.21
CA LEU A 186 -23.48 -6.31 6.91
C LEU A 186 -24.97 -6.59 6.73
N GLU A 187 -25.80 -5.55 6.75
CA GLU A 187 -27.24 -5.68 6.50
C GLU A 187 -27.50 -6.25 5.10
N ASN A 188 -26.84 -5.70 4.08
CA ASN A 188 -26.97 -6.17 2.70
C ASN A 188 -26.47 -7.61 2.51
N ILE A 189 -25.39 -8.00 3.20
CA ILE A 189 -24.92 -9.40 3.21
C ILE A 189 -26.00 -10.32 3.78
N LYS A 190 -26.57 -9.99 4.94
CA LYS A 190 -27.62 -10.79 5.59
C LYS A 190 -28.87 -10.91 4.73
N LEU A 191 -29.29 -9.82 4.09
CA LEU A 191 -30.44 -9.82 3.19
C LEU A 191 -30.21 -10.75 2.00
N GLU A 192 -29.00 -10.74 1.41
CA GLU A 192 -28.66 -11.65 0.32
C GLU A 192 -28.66 -13.12 0.77
N GLU A 193 -28.09 -13.44 1.94
CA GLU A 193 -28.12 -14.79 2.51
C GLU A 193 -29.55 -15.30 2.76
N GLN A 194 -30.42 -14.43 3.28
CA GLN A 194 -31.84 -14.77 3.50
C GLN A 194 -32.55 -15.05 2.17
N ASN A 195 -32.31 -14.24 1.15
CA ASN A 195 -32.88 -14.45 -0.18
C ASN A 195 -32.41 -15.76 -0.82
N ARG A 196 -31.13 -16.14 -0.64
CA ARG A 196 -30.62 -17.44 -1.12
C ARG A 196 -31.28 -18.63 -0.41
N LYS A 197 -31.49 -18.55 0.90
CA LYS A 197 -32.14 -19.61 1.69
C LYS A 197 -33.64 -19.73 1.39
N GLY A 198 -34.31 -18.62 1.12
CA GLY A 198 -35.74 -18.61 0.73
C GLY A 198 -36.01 -19.20 -0.65
N GLN A 199 -35.04 -19.15 -1.58
CA GLN A 199 -35.16 -19.76 -2.91
C GLN A 199 -34.94 -21.27 -2.92
N THR A 200 -34.36 -21.85 -1.87
CA THR A 200 -34.11 -23.31 -1.78
C THR A 200 -35.30 -24.09 -1.19
N THR A 201 -36.39 -23.40 -0.81
CA THR A 201 -37.58 -23.99 -0.16
C THR A 201 -38.84 -23.98 -1.06
N LEU A 202 -38.69 -23.65 -2.34
CA LEU A 202 -39.71 -23.77 -3.39
C LEU A 202 -39.31 -24.86 -4.38
#